data_AF-E8LKF0-F1
#
_entry.id   AF-E8LKF0-F1
#
_cell.length_a   1.000
_cell.length_b   1.000
_cell.length_c   1.000
_cell.angle_alpha   90.00
_cell.angle_beta   90.00
_cell.angle_gamma   90.00
#
_symmetry.space_group_name_H-M   'P 1'
#
loop_
_entity.id
_entity.type
_entity.pdbx_description
1 polymer ?
#
loop_
_entity_poly.entity_id
_entity_poly.type
_entity_poly.pdbx_seq_one_letter_code
_entity_poly.pdbx_strand_id
1 'polypeptide(L)'
;MYVQIRKAGKYEYIYVVEAYRKSNGKIAHRTIDKIGRYDKLKELNPNFLEELKASVKEQSESIKVNIQHNAVENFIKHNKKVKNSTPDSPEFAGFPLFNYANSVIFMIWKNILKLEYRLKYLQKQYHPDCDANTSDLLFHRILEKILHKYIKPSSKTIYFIGDVYDPYEELLEYKKVNSLLNEEINDILNFLIKIFAKEANLPWIEDLEILSANADLKNRLNKILTEHPEHQLSAKEINTLTNNLQKAHSIKLDVLEVLISKIILKIILKRLNEEQIFVSESDIENALGSALLVPCLNESGKNKILYIKVFSENNKLLNSILTVFGLKPLLNCQVKSELSRRLKMRFNNDSDVLSQKLLDFYS
;
A
#
# COMPACT_ATOMS: atom_id res chain seq x y z
N MET A 1 6.07 20.00 -20.04
CA MET A 1 7.01 20.63 -20.99
C MET A 1 7.91 21.58 -20.22
N TYR A 2 9.02 22.04 -20.80
CA TYR A 2 9.88 23.07 -20.21
C TYR A 2 10.64 23.83 -21.30
N VAL A 3 11.18 24.99 -20.95
CA VAL A 3 11.99 25.83 -21.84
C VAL A 3 13.46 25.39 -21.75
N GLN A 4 14.11 25.18 -22.90
CA GLN A 4 15.52 24.84 -22.99
C GLN A 4 16.25 25.85 -23.88
N ILE A 5 17.41 26.32 -23.42
CA ILE A 5 18.31 27.18 -24.19
C ILE A 5 19.43 26.29 -24.75
N ARG A 6 19.72 26.40 -26.05
CA ARG A 6 20.84 25.69 -26.68
C ARG A 6 21.76 26.69 -27.38
N LYS A 7 23.07 26.50 -27.24
CA LYS A 7 24.09 27.27 -27.97
C LYS A 7 24.28 26.71 -29.38
N ALA A 8 24.34 27.60 -30.36
CA ALA A 8 24.73 27.30 -31.73
C ALA A 8 25.74 28.37 -32.18
N GLY A 9 27.02 28.04 -32.11
CA GLY A 9 28.11 29.00 -32.29
C GLY A 9 28.07 30.08 -31.22
N LYS A 10 28.05 31.35 -31.65
CA LYS A 10 28.03 32.53 -30.77
C LYS A 10 26.63 32.91 -30.26
N TYR A 11 25.59 32.22 -30.70
CA TYR A 11 24.20 32.58 -30.39
C TYR A 11 23.51 31.52 -29.54
N GLU A 12 22.55 31.98 -28.74
CA GLU A 12 21.66 31.14 -27.94
C GLU A 12 20.27 31.10 -28.56
N TYR A 13 19.68 29.91 -28.61
CA TYR A 13 18.34 29.68 -29.16
C TYR A 13 17.44 29.06 -28.11
N ILE A 14 16.20 29.56 -28.05
CA ILE A 14 15.15 29.08 -27.14
C ILE A 14 14.30 28.02 -27.84
N TYR A 15 14.06 26.93 -27.13
CA TYR A 15 13.21 25.81 -27.54
C TYR A 15 12.20 25.49 -26.44
N VAL A 16 11.00 25.11 -26.83
CA VAL A 16 10.06 24.41 -25.95
C VAL A 16 10.25 22.92 -26.18
N VAL A 17 10.58 22.21 -25.11
CA VAL A 17 10.84 20.77 -25.15
C VAL A 17 9.90 20.01 -24.24
N GLU A 18 9.55 18.82 -24.68
CA GLU A 18 8.79 17.87 -23.90
C GLU A 18 9.69 16.68 -23.53
N ALA A 19 9.83 16.45 -22.24
CA ALA A 19 10.38 15.20 -21.73
C ALA A 19 9.32 14.10 -21.81
N TYR A 20 9.67 12.97 -22.41
CA TYR A 20 8.86 11.76 -22.42
C TYR A 20 9.73 10.56 -22.06
N ARG A 21 9.13 9.48 -21.58
CA ARG A 21 9.83 8.22 -21.38
C ARG A 21 9.68 7.34 -22.61
N LYS A 22 10.79 6.74 -23.05
CA LYS A 22 10.80 5.66 -24.05
C LYS A 22 10.27 4.37 -23.41
N SER A 23 9.92 3.39 -24.24
CA SER A 23 9.42 2.08 -23.79
C SER A 23 10.34 1.37 -22.79
N ASN A 24 11.66 1.58 -22.90
CA ASN A 24 12.67 1.07 -21.97
C ASN A 24 12.87 1.91 -20.68
N GLY A 25 11.94 2.80 -20.36
CA GLY A 25 11.99 3.62 -19.16
C GLY A 25 12.96 4.81 -19.18
N LYS A 26 13.86 4.91 -20.18
CA LYS A 26 14.81 6.03 -20.32
C LYS A 26 14.08 7.32 -20.70
N ILE A 27 14.51 8.43 -20.10
CA ILE A 27 13.98 9.77 -20.41
C ILE A 27 14.58 10.22 -21.75
N ALA A 28 13.72 10.72 -22.63
CA ALA A 28 14.06 11.32 -23.89
C ALA A 28 13.35 12.67 -24.04
N HIS A 29 13.89 13.52 -24.90
CA HIS A 29 13.38 14.87 -25.11
C HIS A 29 13.02 15.05 -26.58
N ARG A 30 11.83 15.60 -26.86
CA ARG A 30 11.46 16.06 -28.21
C ARG A 30 11.26 17.57 -28.20
N THR A 31 11.72 18.23 -29.25
CA THR A 31 11.43 19.65 -29.47
C THR A 31 10.00 19.78 -29.96
N ILE A 32 9.20 20.54 -29.23
CA ILE A 32 7.81 20.87 -29.60
C ILE A 32 7.82 22.12 -30.45
N ASP A 33 8.61 23.11 -30.05
CA ASP A 33 8.68 24.37 -30.77
C ASP A 33 10.08 25.00 -30.71
N LYS A 34 10.44 25.72 -31.76
CA LYS A 34 11.67 26.48 -31.89
C LYS A 34 11.31 27.96 -31.92
N ILE A 35 11.52 28.61 -30.78
CA ILE A 35 11.06 29.99 -30.55
C ILE A 35 11.94 31.01 -31.29
N GLY A 36 13.27 30.88 -31.20
CA GLY A 36 14.17 31.80 -31.88
C GLY A 36 15.43 32.16 -31.09
N ARG A 37 16.13 33.20 -31.55
CA ARG A 37 17.41 33.66 -30.99
C ARG A 37 17.17 34.50 -29.73
N TYR A 38 17.81 34.13 -28.63
CA TYR A 38 17.50 34.69 -27.30
C TYR A 38 17.80 36.19 -27.19
N ASP A 39 18.93 36.63 -27.72
CA ASP A 39 19.34 38.04 -27.75
C ASP A 39 18.29 38.95 -28.41
N LYS A 40 17.79 38.58 -29.59
CA LYS A 40 16.74 39.34 -30.31
C LYS A 40 15.42 39.36 -29.55
N LEU A 41 15.05 38.25 -28.91
CA LEU A 41 13.82 38.15 -28.14
C LEU A 41 13.89 38.97 -26.85
N LYS A 42 15.08 39.04 -26.23
CA LYS A 42 15.35 39.84 -25.04
C LYS A 42 15.37 41.35 -25.32
N GLU A 43 15.87 41.75 -26.49
CA GLU A 43 15.81 43.14 -26.96
C GLU A 43 14.37 43.63 -27.15
N LEU A 44 13.50 42.77 -27.66
CA LEU A 44 12.08 43.08 -27.87
C LEU A 44 11.26 43.05 -26.58
N ASN A 45 11.55 42.10 -25.68
CA ASN A 45 10.92 42.00 -24.38
C ASN A 45 11.92 41.47 -23.34
N PRO A 46 12.38 42.31 -22.39
CA PRO A 46 13.33 41.92 -21.35
C PRO A 46 12.88 40.74 -20.48
N ASN A 47 11.57 40.58 -20.27
CA ASN A 47 10.96 39.55 -19.42
C ASN A 47 10.48 38.31 -20.19
N PHE A 48 10.73 38.25 -21.51
CA PHE A 48 10.24 37.20 -22.39
C PHE A 48 10.48 35.76 -21.87
N LEU A 49 11.66 35.51 -21.30
CA LEU A 49 12.03 34.18 -20.83
C LEU A 49 11.22 33.73 -19.60
N GLU A 50 10.95 34.65 -18.67
CA GLU A 50 10.15 34.40 -17.47
C GLU A 50 8.68 34.15 -17.86
N GLU A 51 8.14 35.00 -18.72
CA GLU A 51 6.76 34.88 -19.25
C GLU A 51 6.56 33.57 -20.02
N LEU A 52 7.52 33.20 -20.89
CA LEU A 52 7.47 31.94 -21.63
C LEU A 52 7.55 30.73 -20.69
N LYS A 53 8.40 30.76 -19.66
CA LYS A 53 8.46 29.68 -18.66
C LYS A 53 7.16 29.54 -17.90
N ALA A 54 6.54 30.66 -17.49
CA ALA A 54 5.27 30.68 -16.80
C ALA A 54 4.16 30.10 -17.68
N SER A 55 4.05 30.55 -18.93
CA SER A 55 3.08 30.06 -19.91
C SER A 55 3.24 28.56 -20.20
N VAL A 56 4.47 28.08 -20.41
CA VAL A 56 4.73 26.65 -20.65
C VAL A 56 4.41 25.79 -19.42
N LYS A 57 4.60 26.33 -18.21
CA LYS A 57 4.23 25.66 -16.96
C LYS A 57 2.71 25.55 -16.83
N GLU A 58 1.99 26.65 -17.06
CA GLU A 58 0.53 26.70 -17.03
C GLU A 58 -0.10 25.78 -18.08
N GLN A 59 0.40 25.78 -19.32
CA GLN A 59 -0.03 24.83 -20.36
C GLN A 59 0.24 23.38 -19.96
N SER A 60 1.39 23.09 -19.32
CA SER A 60 1.70 21.74 -18.85
C SER A 60 0.76 21.29 -17.73
N GLU A 61 0.29 22.22 -16.90
CA GLU A 61 -0.68 21.98 -15.82
C GLU A 61 -2.09 21.82 -16.40
N SER A 62 -2.52 22.65 -17.34
CA SER A 62 -3.83 22.56 -17.98
C SER A 62 -3.99 21.28 -18.81
N ILE A 63 -2.95 20.83 -19.53
CA ILE A 63 -2.96 19.55 -20.23
C ILE A 63 -3.11 18.38 -19.24
N LYS A 64 -2.42 18.42 -18.09
CA LYS A 64 -2.59 17.39 -17.05
C LYS A 64 -4.02 17.39 -16.50
N VAL A 65 -4.57 18.57 -16.21
CA VAL A 65 -5.93 18.71 -15.70
C VAL A 65 -6.96 18.24 -16.73
N ASN A 66 -6.81 18.58 -18.01
CA ASN A 66 -7.71 18.13 -19.07
C ASN A 66 -7.63 16.63 -19.31
N ILE A 67 -6.44 16.02 -19.27
CA ILE A 67 -6.30 14.55 -19.34
C ILE A 67 -6.99 13.89 -18.15
N GLN A 68 -6.83 14.44 -16.94
CA GLN A 68 -7.52 13.95 -15.74
C GLN A 68 -9.04 14.12 -15.86
N HIS A 69 -9.50 15.26 -16.36
CA HIS A 69 -10.92 15.57 -16.53
C HIS A 69 -11.56 14.64 -17.56
N ASN A 70 -10.94 14.45 -18.72
CA ASN A 70 -11.42 13.53 -19.75
C ASN A 70 -11.42 12.07 -19.29
N ALA A 71 -10.40 11.65 -18.53
CA ALA A 71 -10.37 10.32 -17.93
C ALA A 71 -11.51 10.12 -16.90
N VAL A 72 -11.80 11.15 -16.10
CA VAL A 72 -12.91 11.13 -15.13
C VAL A 72 -14.27 11.18 -15.83
N GLU A 73 -14.45 11.99 -16.86
CA GLU A 73 -15.69 12.03 -17.64
C GLU A 73 -15.95 10.71 -18.36
N ASN A 74 -14.91 10.12 -18.96
CA ASN A 74 -15.00 8.80 -19.57
C ASN A 74 -15.33 7.75 -18.51
N PHE A 75 -14.73 7.81 -17.33
CA PHE A 75 -15.07 6.95 -16.20
C PHE A 75 -16.55 7.12 -15.77
N ILE A 76 -17.06 8.34 -15.63
CA ILE A 76 -18.46 8.61 -15.25
C ILE A 76 -19.43 8.10 -16.33
N LYS A 77 -19.12 8.31 -17.62
CA LYS A 77 -19.93 7.82 -18.75
C LYS A 77 -20.00 6.29 -18.79
N HIS A 78 -18.90 5.61 -18.49
CA HIS A 78 -18.88 4.14 -18.39
C HIS A 78 -19.58 3.63 -17.12
N ASN A 79 -19.46 4.33 -15.98
CA ASN A 79 -20.13 3.97 -14.72
C ASN A 79 -21.68 4.03 -14.79
N LYS A 80 -22.25 4.97 -15.55
CA LYS A 80 -23.72 5.03 -15.74
C LYS A 80 -24.31 3.77 -16.40
N LYS A 81 -23.49 3.00 -17.14
CA LYS A 81 -23.91 1.71 -17.73
C LYS A 81 -23.74 0.51 -16.79
N VAL A 82 -22.96 0.62 -15.70
CA VAL A 82 -22.51 -0.51 -14.86
C VAL A 82 -23.28 -0.60 -13.53
N LYS A 83 -24.22 0.32 -13.25
CA LYS A 83 -25.07 0.30 -12.04
C LYS A 83 -25.95 -0.95 -11.85
N ASN A 84 -25.95 -1.90 -12.79
CA ASN A 84 -26.74 -3.13 -12.74
C ASN A 84 -25.93 -4.42 -12.50
N SER A 85 -24.61 -4.36 -12.30
CA SER A 85 -23.82 -5.54 -11.92
C SER A 85 -23.61 -5.61 -10.41
N THR A 86 -23.91 -6.77 -9.84
CA THR A 86 -23.87 -7.10 -8.42
C THR A 86 -22.49 -6.91 -7.77
N PRO A 87 -22.42 -6.77 -6.43
CA PRO A 87 -21.16 -6.65 -5.66
C PRO A 87 -20.28 -7.90 -5.66
N ASP A 88 -20.65 -8.95 -6.42
CA ASP A 88 -20.12 -10.30 -6.27
C ASP A 88 -18.97 -10.64 -7.24
N SER A 89 -18.64 -9.78 -8.19
CA SER A 89 -17.44 -9.92 -9.02
C SER A 89 -16.34 -8.95 -8.59
N PRO A 90 -15.08 -9.40 -8.38
CA PRO A 90 -13.92 -8.52 -8.19
C PRO A 90 -13.57 -7.70 -9.45
N GLU A 91 -14.37 -7.87 -10.51
CA GLU A 91 -14.27 -7.22 -11.80
C GLU A 91 -15.27 -6.06 -11.86
N PHE A 92 -14.75 -4.85 -12.06
CA PHE A 92 -15.53 -3.69 -12.45
C PHE A 92 -15.52 -3.59 -13.98
N ALA A 93 -16.68 -3.80 -14.63
CA ALA A 93 -16.80 -3.78 -16.10
C ALA A 93 -15.79 -4.70 -16.84
N GLY A 94 -15.43 -5.84 -16.22
CA GLY A 94 -14.41 -6.77 -16.73
C GLY A 94 -12.97 -6.45 -16.32
N PHE A 95 -12.73 -5.47 -15.44
CA PHE A 95 -11.39 -5.06 -14.99
C PHE A 95 -11.17 -5.34 -13.49
N PRO A 96 -10.01 -5.89 -13.08
CA PRO A 96 -9.74 -6.14 -11.67
C PRO A 96 -9.56 -4.85 -10.87
N LEU A 97 -10.09 -4.85 -9.65
CA LEU A 97 -9.94 -3.77 -8.68
C LEU A 97 -8.69 -3.98 -7.82
N PHE A 98 -7.79 -3.01 -7.83
CA PHE A 98 -6.54 -3.07 -7.08
C PHE A 98 -6.65 -2.37 -5.74
N ASN A 99 -6.43 -3.09 -4.64
CA ASN A 99 -6.41 -2.48 -3.33
C ASN A 99 -5.06 -1.80 -3.05
N TYR A 100 -5.09 -0.52 -2.66
CA TYR A 100 -3.89 0.28 -2.38
C TYR A 100 -3.60 0.48 -0.89
N ALA A 101 -4.52 0.09 -0.01
CA ALA A 101 -4.31 0.13 1.43
C ALA A 101 -3.23 -0.85 1.89
N ASN A 102 -2.94 -1.89 1.10
CA ASN A 102 -1.80 -2.78 1.34
C ASN A 102 -0.49 -2.02 1.57
N SER A 103 -0.29 -0.87 0.92
CA SER A 103 0.90 -0.03 1.16
C SER A 103 1.08 0.38 2.63
N VAL A 104 -0.01 0.65 3.36
CA VAL A 104 0.04 0.99 4.79
C VAL A 104 0.36 -0.25 5.61
N ILE A 105 -0.33 -1.36 5.35
CA ILE A 105 -0.15 -2.62 6.08
C ILE A 105 1.27 -3.15 5.88
N PHE A 106 1.78 -3.12 4.64
CA PHE A 106 3.15 -3.47 4.29
C PHE A 106 4.17 -2.53 4.97
N MET A 107 3.88 -1.24 5.07
CA MET A 107 4.76 -0.31 5.79
C MET A 107 4.84 -0.64 7.28
N ILE A 108 3.72 -0.98 7.92
CA ILE A 108 3.69 -1.42 9.31
C ILE A 108 4.47 -2.73 9.46
N TRP A 109 4.19 -3.72 8.60
CA TRP A 109 4.85 -5.02 8.57
C TRP A 109 6.38 -4.92 8.48
N LYS A 110 6.87 -4.14 7.51
CA LYS A 110 8.29 -4.02 7.19
C LYS A 110 9.04 -3.05 8.09
N ASN A 111 8.49 -1.86 8.31
CA ASN A 111 9.26 -0.76 8.91
C ASN A 111 9.01 -0.61 10.42
N ILE A 112 7.82 -0.97 10.90
CA ILE A 112 7.45 -0.84 12.31
C ILE A 112 7.67 -2.18 13.01
N LEU A 113 6.95 -3.21 12.57
CA LEU A 113 7.03 -4.57 13.12
C LEU A 113 8.28 -5.32 12.70
N LYS A 114 8.97 -4.90 11.63
CA LYS A 114 10.20 -5.52 11.12
C LYS A 114 10.08 -7.04 10.91
N LEU A 115 8.87 -7.53 10.64
CA LEU A 115 8.58 -8.96 10.54
C LEU A 115 9.20 -9.57 9.28
N GLU A 116 9.23 -8.85 8.17
CA GLU A 116 9.93 -9.31 6.95
C GLU A 116 11.40 -9.65 7.26
N TYR A 117 12.09 -8.77 7.97
CA TYR A 117 13.48 -8.99 8.36
C TYR A 117 13.62 -10.20 9.30
N ARG A 118 12.76 -10.27 10.33
CA ARG A 118 12.83 -11.33 11.34
C ARG A 118 12.54 -12.70 10.74
N LEU A 119 11.50 -12.82 9.92
CA LEU A 119 11.12 -14.09 9.28
C LEU A 119 12.18 -14.54 8.28
N LYS A 120 12.72 -13.63 7.47
CA LYS A 120 13.84 -13.96 6.56
C LYS A 120 15.09 -14.41 7.32
N TYR A 121 15.38 -13.80 8.48
CA TYR A 121 16.46 -14.24 9.35
C TYR A 121 16.23 -15.65 9.89
N LEU A 122 15.05 -15.92 10.47
CA LEU A 122 14.71 -17.22 11.05
C LEU A 122 14.73 -18.33 10.00
N GLN A 123 14.14 -18.08 8.84
CA GLN A 123 14.16 -19.00 7.71
C GLN A 123 15.60 -19.31 7.27
N LYS A 124 16.42 -18.28 7.05
CA LYS A 124 17.81 -18.48 6.60
C LYS A 124 18.67 -19.20 7.65
N GLN A 125 18.47 -18.90 8.93
CA GLN A 125 19.32 -19.39 10.02
C GLN A 125 18.97 -20.81 10.46
N TYR A 126 17.66 -21.13 10.52
CA TYR A 126 17.19 -22.38 11.13
C TYR A 126 16.47 -23.30 10.14
N HIS A 127 16.00 -22.77 8.99
CA HIS A 127 15.22 -23.52 8.00
C HIS A 127 15.70 -23.27 6.57
N PRO A 128 17.00 -23.46 6.27
CA PRO A 128 17.59 -23.11 4.97
C PRO A 128 17.02 -23.91 3.79
N ASP A 129 16.42 -25.08 4.06
CA ASP A 129 15.81 -25.96 3.06
C ASP A 129 14.39 -25.52 2.66
N CYS A 130 13.80 -24.56 3.38
CA CYS A 130 12.51 -23.99 3.02
C CYS A 130 12.68 -23.01 1.85
N ASP A 131 12.19 -23.38 0.66
CA ASP A 131 12.23 -22.58 -0.56
C ASP A 131 11.11 -21.54 -0.68
N ALA A 132 10.00 -21.76 0.02
CA ALA A 132 8.86 -20.86 0.07
C ALA A 132 9.18 -19.53 0.78
N ASN A 133 8.60 -18.41 0.34
CA ASN A 133 8.82 -17.13 1.00
C ASN A 133 7.91 -16.99 2.24
N THR A 134 8.42 -17.39 3.39
CA THR A 134 7.67 -17.40 4.66
C THR A 134 7.10 -16.02 5.03
N SER A 135 7.84 -14.94 4.76
CA SER A 135 7.39 -13.59 5.06
C SER A 135 6.15 -13.20 4.26
N ASP A 136 6.18 -13.42 2.95
CA ASP A 136 5.11 -12.98 2.05
C ASP A 136 3.86 -13.83 2.28
N LEU A 137 4.01 -15.15 2.43
CA LEU A 137 2.89 -16.04 2.73
C LEU A 137 2.21 -15.68 4.06
N LEU A 138 2.97 -15.46 5.14
CA LEU A 138 2.37 -15.03 6.41
C LEU A 138 1.72 -13.66 6.26
N PHE A 139 2.35 -12.72 5.56
CA PHE A 139 1.80 -11.39 5.31
C PHE A 139 0.44 -11.44 4.60
N HIS A 140 0.27 -12.31 3.60
CA HIS A 140 -0.99 -12.49 2.89
C HIS A 140 -2.09 -13.07 3.80
N ARG A 141 -1.75 -13.99 4.70
CA ARG A 141 -2.67 -14.47 5.75
C ARG A 141 -3.14 -13.35 6.67
N ILE A 142 -2.24 -12.43 7.04
CA ILE A 142 -2.59 -11.25 7.84
C ILE A 142 -3.50 -10.30 7.05
N LEU A 143 -3.23 -10.06 5.78
CA LEU A 143 -4.08 -9.24 4.90
C LEU A 143 -5.49 -9.81 4.80
N GLU A 144 -5.61 -11.13 4.55
CA GLU A 144 -6.89 -11.83 4.50
C GLU A 144 -7.70 -11.64 5.77
N LYS A 145 -7.06 -11.71 6.95
CA LYS A 145 -7.76 -11.49 8.23
C LYS A 145 -8.19 -10.04 8.44
N ILE A 146 -7.33 -9.07 8.12
CA ILE A 146 -7.66 -7.64 8.25
C ILE A 146 -8.79 -7.26 7.28
N LEU A 147 -8.77 -7.81 6.06
CA LEU A 147 -9.67 -7.46 4.98
C LEU A 147 -10.74 -8.53 4.71
N HIS A 148 -11.05 -9.38 5.69
CA HIS A 148 -11.97 -10.52 5.56
C HIS A 148 -13.37 -10.16 5.04
N LYS A 149 -13.83 -8.92 5.26
CA LYS A 149 -15.10 -8.40 4.73
C LYS A 149 -15.07 -8.18 3.21
N TYR A 150 -13.89 -8.00 2.65
CA TYR A 150 -13.65 -7.60 1.26
C TYR A 150 -12.95 -8.69 0.44
N ILE A 151 -12.20 -9.57 1.10
CA ILE A 151 -11.56 -10.73 0.49
C ILE A 151 -12.44 -11.94 0.76
N LYS A 152 -13.07 -12.47 -0.30
CA LYS A 152 -13.83 -13.71 -0.20
C LYS A 152 -12.89 -14.91 -0.30
N PRO A 153 -13.08 -15.97 0.49
CA PRO A 153 -12.33 -17.23 0.35
C PRO A 153 -12.47 -17.89 -1.02
N SER A 154 -13.52 -17.56 -1.78
CA SER A 154 -13.76 -18.06 -3.14
C SER A 154 -13.12 -17.20 -4.24
N SER A 155 -12.44 -16.10 -3.88
CA SER A 155 -11.73 -15.26 -4.85
C SER A 155 -10.57 -16.05 -5.45
N LYS A 156 -10.59 -16.23 -6.78
CA LYS A 156 -9.49 -16.89 -7.51
C LYS A 156 -8.20 -16.06 -7.51
N THR A 157 -8.29 -14.74 -7.46
CA THR A 157 -7.10 -13.90 -7.48
C THR A 157 -7.41 -12.60 -6.74
N ILE A 158 -6.50 -12.21 -5.87
CA ILE A 158 -6.56 -10.96 -5.13
C ILE A 158 -5.55 -9.99 -5.74
N TYR A 159 -5.99 -8.76 -5.98
CA TYR A 159 -5.21 -7.74 -6.63
C TYR A 159 -4.90 -6.61 -5.65
N PHE A 160 -3.63 -6.49 -5.26
CA PHE A 160 -3.10 -5.36 -4.54
C PHE A 160 -2.13 -4.59 -5.42
N ILE A 161 -1.89 -3.32 -5.11
CA ILE A 161 -0.81 -2.59 -5.78
C ILE A 161 0.51 -3.29 -5.49
N GLY A 162 1.15 -3.76 -6.56
CA GLY A 162 2.47 -4.38 -6.53
C GLY A 162 2.51 -5.75 -5.89
N ASP A 163 1.34 -6.38 -5.74
CA ASP A 163 1.23 -7.72 -5.20
C ASP A 163 -0.05 -8.39 -5.71
N VAL A 164 0.06 -9.60 -6.26
CA VAL A 164 -1.05 -10.33 -6.85
C VAL A 164 -0.87 -11.80 -6.55
N TYR A 165 -1.87 -12.41 -5.90
CA TYR A 165 -1.81 -13.80 -5.49
C TYR A 165 -3.16 -14.50 -5.55
N ASP A 166 -3.12 -15.83 -5.66
CA ASP A 166 -4.28 -16.70 -5.52
C ASP A 166 -4.29 -17.25 -4.08
N PRO A 167 -5.28 -16.87 -3.24
CA PRO A 167 -5.33 -17.30 -1.84
C PRO A 167 -5.47 -18.82 -1.68
N TYR A 168 -6.01 -19.55 -2.66
CA TYR A 168 -6.08 -21.01 -2.62
C TYR A 168 -4.73 -21.66 -2.93
N GLU A 169 -4.05 -21.22 -4.00
CA GLU A 169 -2.71 -21.73 -4.33
C GLU A 169 -1.71 -21.41 -3.22
N GLU A 170 -1.74 -20.19 -2.70
CA GLU A 170 -0.88 -19.81 -1.58
C GLU A 170 -1.19 -20.56 -0.29
N LEU A 171 -2.45 -20.93 -0.01
CA LEU A 171 -2.75 -21.74 1.16
C LEU A 171 -2.06 -23.11 1.11
N LEU A 172 -1.85 -23.66 -0.10
CA LEU A 172 -1.09 -24.90 -0.29
C LEU A 172 0.40 -24.68 -0.01
N GLU A 173 0.98 -23.56 -0.43
CA GLU A 173 2.36 -23.19 -0.11
C GLU A 173 2.54 -22.85 1.37
N TYR A 174 1.56 -22.17 1.97
CA TYR A 174 1.57 -21.80 3.37
C TYR A 174 1.68 -23.01 4.29
N LYS A 175 1.03 -24.14 3.91
CA LYS A 175 1.18 -25.41 4.64
C LYS A 175 2.64 -25.90 4.70
N LYS A 176 3.50 -25.55 3.74
CA LYS A 176 4.92 -25.91 3.76
C LYS A 176 5.69 -25.12 4.81
N VAL A 177 5.30 -23.87 5.10
CA VAL A 177 5.95 -23.02 6.10
C VAL A 177 5.34 -23.15 7.50
N ASN A 178 4.25 -23.91 7.66
CA ASN A 178 3.58 -24.11 8.95
C ASN A 178 4.50 -24.73 10.02
N SER A 179 5.36 -25.70 9.67
CA SER A 179 6.29 -26.29 10.65
C SER A 179 7.27 -25.24 11.17
N LEU A 180 7.91 -24.51 10.24
CA LEU A 180 8.81 -23.39 10.55
C LEU A 180 8.13 -22.37 11.46
N LEU A 181 6.95 -21.87 11.08
CA LEU A 181 6.26 -20.85 11.86
C LEU A 181 5.85 -21.34 13.25
N ASN A 182 5.53 -22.64 13.39
CA ASN A 182 5.20 -23.23 14.68
C ASN A 182 6.42 -23.46 15.57
N GLU A 183 7.56 -23.84 14.99
CA GLU A 183 8.82 -24.00 15.72
C GLU A 183 9.33 -22.64 16.22
N GLU A 184 9.25 -21.62 15.39
CA GLU A 184 9.74 -20.27 15.68
C GLU A 184 8.71 -19.35 16.34
N ILE A 185 7.52 -19.85 16.69
CA ILE A 185 6.40 -19.01 17.15
C ILE A 185 6.73 -18.16 18.38
N ASN A 186 7.44 -18.75 19.34
CA ASN A 186 7.86 -18.05 20.55
C ASN A 186 8.86 -16.94 20.23
N ASP A 187 9.76 -17.20 19.29
CA ASP A 187 10.78 -16.28 18.83
C ASP A 187 10.19 -15.09 18.05
N ILE A 188 9.09 -15.32 17.34
CA ILE A 188 8.31 -14.27 16.68
C ILE A 188 7.51 -13.47 17.71
N LEU A 189 6.84 -14.14 18.65
CA LEU A 189 6.05 -13.47 19.70
C LEU A 189 6.92 -12.59 20.60
N ASN A 190 8.05 -13.10 21.07
CA ASN A 190 8.99 -12.34 21.91
C ASN A 190 9.51 -11.09 21.16
N PHE A 191 9.77 -11.23 19.86
CA PHE A 191 10.17 -10.11 19.01
C PHE A 191 9.06 -9.04 18.89
N LEU A 192 7.81 -9.48 18.69
CA LEU A 192 6.65 -8.59 18.59
C LEU A 192 6.36 -7.87 19.90
N ILE A 193 6.47 -8.54 21.05
CA ILE A 193 6.29 -7.94 22.38
C ILE A 193 7.28 -6.82 22.58
N LYS A 194 8.56 -7.02 22.26
CA LYS A 194 9.61 -5.99 22.38
C LYS A 194 9.31 -4.77 21.51
N ILE A 195 8.85 -4.99 20.28
CA ILE A 195 8.47 -3.88 19.39
C ILE A 195 7.23 -3.17 19.91
N PHE A 196 6.21 -3.91 20.35
CA PHE A 196 4.97 -3.34 20.86
C PHE A 196 5.20 -2.55 22.14
N ALA A 197 5.99 -3.06 23.09
CA ALA A 197 6.38 -2.34 24.31
C ALA A 197 6.98 -0.98 23.98
N LYS A 198 7.91 -0.95 23.01
CA LYS A 198 8.53 0.28 22.52
C LYS A 198 7.53 1.22 21.86
N GLU A 199 6.74 0.73 20.90
CA GLU A 199 5.79 1.54 20.16
C GLU A 199 4.64 2.04 21.05
N ALA A 200 4.24 1.29 22.07
CA ALA A 200 3.20 1.67 23.02
C ALA A 200 3.71 2.59 24.15
N ASN A 201 5.03 2.80 24.26
CA ASN A 201 5.67 3.45 25.41
C ASN A 201 5.33 2.76 26.75
N LEU A 202 5.30 1.43 26.73
CA LEU A 202 5.02 0.56 27.86
C LEU A 202 6.23 -0.37 28.10
N PRO A 203 7.35 0.14 28.62
CA PRO A 203 8.60 -0.63 28.73
C PRO A 203 8.48 -1.86 29.66
N TRP A 204 7.54 -1.86 30.61
CA TRP A 204 7.27 -3.00 31.50
C TRP A 204 6.74 -4.24 30.77
N ILE A 205 6.25 -4.08 29.53
CA ILE A 205 5.81 -5.20 28.67
C ILE A 205 7.01 -6.05 28.23
N GLU A 206 8.24 -5.50 28.24
CA GLU A 206 9.46 -6.27 27.95
C GLU A 206 9.68 -7.41 28.97
N ASP A 207 9.19 -7.27 30.20
CA ASP A 207 9.25 -8.30 31.26
C ASP A 207 8.25 -9.46 31.05
N LEU A 208 7.40 -9.39 30.00
CA LEU A 208 6.57 -10.51 29.54
C LEU A 208 7.38 -11.58 28.77
N GLU A 209 8.72 -11.55 28.86
CA GLU A 209 9.73 -12.41 28.20
C GLU A 209 9.50 -13.94 28.26
N ILE A 210 8.39 -14.41 28.82
CA ILE A 210 8.02 -15.81 28.95
C ILE A 210 6.55 -16.00 28.52
N LEU A 211 6.27 -15.84 27.23
CA LEU A 211 5.13 -16.55 26.60
C LEU A 211 5.53 -17.95 26.10
N SER A 212 6.83 -18.25 26.06
CA SER A 212 7.33 -19.60 25.84
C SER A 212 7.20 -20.41 27.13
N ALA A 213 6.12 -21.17 27.19
CA ALA A 213 5.87 -22.26 28.14
C ALA A 213 5.85 -21.84 29.63
N ASN A 214 4.65 -21.55 30.17
CA ASN A 214 4.31 -21.96 31.54
C ASN A 214 2.81 -21.83 31.80
N ALA A 215 2.27 -22.75 32.60
CA ALA A 215 0.88 -22.86 33.02
C ALA A 215 0.34 -21.66 33.84
N ASP A 216 1.11 -20.58 33.97
CA ASP A 216 0.84 -19.44 34.85
C ASP A 216 0.59 -18.11 34.09
N LEU A 217 0.30 -18.21 32.79
CA LEU A 217 -0.03 -17.05 31.93
C LEU A 217 -1.21 -16.25 32.47
N LYS A 218 -2.25 -16.96 32.92
CA LYS A 218 -3.52 -16.40 33.39
C LYS A 218 -3.36 -15.60 34.68
N ASN A 219 -2.54 -16.07 35.62
CA ASN A 219 -2.32 -15.37 36.88
C ASN A 219 -1.46 -14.12 36.71
N ARG A 220 -0.46 -14.17 35.81
CA ARG A 220 0.39 -13.01 35.51
C ARG A 220 -0.34 -11.94 34.71
N LEU A 221 -1.16 -12.32 33.73
CA LEU A 221 -2.07 -11.41 33.02
C LEU A 221 -3.09 -10.77 33.97
N ASN A 222 -3.68 -11.55 34.87
CA ASN A 222 -4.61 -11.01 35.87
C ASN A 222 -3.93 -10.00 36.80
N LYS A 223 -2.69 -10.27 37.26
CA LYS A 223 -1.94 -9.35 38.11
C LYS A 223 -1.69 -8.00 37.42
N ILE A 224 -1.26 -8.03 36.16
CA ILE A 224 -0.97 -6.83 35.35
C ILE A 224 -2.23 -6.00 35.09
N LEU A 225 -3.37 -6.63 34.80
CA LEU A 225 -4.66 -5.93 34.61
C LEU A 225 -5.20 -5.32 35.90
N THR A 226 -4.81 -5.89 37.05
CA THR A 226 -5.16 -5.35 38.37
C THR A 226 -4.30 -4.12 38.70
N GLU A 227 -3.07 -4.07 38.20
CA GLU A 227 -2.12 -2.97 38.41
C GLU A 227 -2.31 -1.81 37.41
N HIS A 228 -2.91 -2.07 36.23
CA HIS A 228 -3.15 -1.07 35.16
C HIS A 228 -4.58 -1.14 34.59
N PRO A 229 -5.60 -0.59 35.30
CA PRO A 229 -7.01 -0.74 34.96
C PRO A 229 -7.46 0.03 33.70
N GLU A 230 -6.64 0.95 33.17
CA GLU A 230 -6.88 1.69 31.94
C GLU A 230 -6.79 0.86 30.63
N HIS A 231 -6.30 -0.39 30.69
CA HIS A 231 -6.16 -1.27 29.53
C HIS A 231 -7.34 -2.25 29.40
N GLN A 232 -8.33 -1.90 28.58
CA GLN A 232 -9.57 -2.65 28.34
C GLN A 232 -9.35 -3.96 27.54
N LEU A 233 -8.80 -5.00 28.16
CA LEU A 233 -9.03 -6.38 27.71
C LEU A 233 -9.84 -7.08 28.80
N SER A 234 -11.04 -7.54 28.47
CA SER A 234 -11.87 -8.24 29.45
C SER A 234 -11.25 -9.58 29.83
N ALA A 235 -11.39 -9.98 31.09
CA ALA A 235 -10.93 -11.29 31.57
C ALA A 235 -11.47 -12.47 30.73
N LYS A 236 -12.61 -12.29 30.06
CA LYS A 236 -13.21 -13.27 29.16
C LYS A 236 -12.46 -13.39 27.83
N GLU A 237 -12.02 -12.28 27.24
CA GLU A 237 -11.21 -12.26 26.01
C GLU A 237 -9.85 -12.90 26.26
N ILE A 238 -9.23 -12.59 27.39
CA ILE A 238 -7.92 -13.14 27.78
C ILE A 238 -8.00 -14.65 28.05
N ASN A 239 -9.05 -15.11 28.73
CA ASN A 239 -9.27 -16.54 28.94
C ASN A 239 -9.52 -17.28 27.62
N THR A 240 -10.21 -16.65 26.67
CA THR A 240 -10.45 -17.24 25.35
C THR A 240 -9.14 -17.35 24.56
N LEU A 241 -8.32 -16.29 24.54
CA LEU A 241 -6.99 -16.28 23.91
C LEU A 241 -6.06 -17.33 24.53
N THR A 242 -6.01 -17.40 25.86
CA THR A 242 -5.14 -18.31 26.62
C THR A 242 -5.53 -19.77 26.43
N ASN A 243 -6.82 -20.10 26.45
CA ASN A 243 -7.31 -21.47 26.25
C ASN A 243 -7.14 -21.94 24.80
N ASN A 244 -7.18 -21.03 23.83
CA ASN A 244 -6.91 -21.35 22.43
C ASN A 244 -5.42 -21.64 22.21
N LEU A 245 -4.52 -20.89 22.85
CA LEU A 245 -3.07 -21.11 22.76
C LEU A 245 -2.57 -22.48 23.29
N GLN A 246 -3.35 -23.14 24.16
CA GLN A 246 -2.95 -24.40 24.81
C GLN A 246 -3.34 -25.68 24.04
N LYS A 247 -4.24 -25.61 23.05
CA LYS A 247 -4.65 -26.79 22.27
C LYS A 247 -3.94 -26.80 20.93
N ALA A 248 -3.30 -27.91 20.55
CA ALA A 248 -2.72 -28.25 19.23
C ALA A 248 -1.82 -27.20 18.51
N HIS A 249 -0.71 -27.66 17.93
CA HIS A 249 0.25 -26.82 17.18
C HIS A 249 -0.42 -25.88 16.15
N SER A 250 -1.49 -26.30 15.48
CA SER A 250 -2.24 -25.45 14.53
C SER A 250 -2.94 -24.24 15.15
N ILE A 251 -3.40 -24.31 16.41
CA ILE A 251 -4.16 -23.21 17.03
C ILE A 251 -3.21 -22.07 17.44
N LYS A 252 -1.94 -22.37 17.76
CA LYS A 252 -0.95 -21.33 18.08
C LYS A 252 -0.71 -20.40 16.89
N LEU A 253 -0.60 -20.95 15.68
CA LEU A 253 -0.38 -20.16 14.47
C LEU A 253 -1.59 -19.27 14.14
N ASP A 254 -2.81 -19.79 14.24
CA ASP A 254 -4.03 -18.99 14.06
C ASP A 254 -4.11 -17.84 15.08
N VAL A 255 -3.70 -18.08 16.32
CA VAL A 255 -3.63 -17.03 17.35
C VAL A 255 -2.56 -15.99 17.02
N LEU A 256 -1.38 -16.42 16.57
CA LEU A 256 -0.31 -15.50 16.12
C LEU A 256 -0.81 -14.60 15.00
N GLU A 257 -1.45 -15.17 13.99
CA GLU A 257 -1.98 -14.42 12.86
C GLU A 257 -3.02 -13.38 13.33
N VAL A 258 -3.98 -13.77 14.18
CA VAL A 258 -4.98 -12.86 14.75
C VAL A 258 -4.32 -11.75 15.58
N LEU A 259 -3.32 -12.10 16.38
CA LEU A 259 -2.59 -11.15 17.22
C LEU A 259 -1.88 -10.10 16.35
N ILE A 260 -1.18 -10.52 15.31
CA ILE A 260 -0.50 -9.60 14.39
C ILE A 260 -1.52 -8.69 13.70
N SER A 261 -2.64 -9.22 13.21
CA SER A 261 -3.72 -8.40 12.62
C SER A 261 -4.22 -7.35 13.60
N LYS A 262 -4.45 -7.72 14.87
CA LYS A 262 -4.88 -6.78 15.92
C LYS A 262 -3.81 -5.74 16.24
N ILE A 263 -2.54 -6.11 16.34
CA ILE A 263 -1.43 -5.17 16.56
C ILE A 263 -1.40 -4.13 15.44
N ILE A 264 -1.52 -4.55 14.18
CA ILE A 264 -1.55 -3.63 13.03
C ILE A 264 -2.71 -2.64 13.15
N LEU A 265 -3.93 -3.12 13.42
CA LEU A 265 -5.09 -2.24 13.60
C LEU A 265 -4.91 -1.27 14.78
N LYS A 266 -4.34 -1.71 15.90
CA LYS A 266 -4.05 -0.86 17.06
C LYS A 266 -2.99 0.20 16.76
N ILE A 267 -1.96 -0.12 15.96
CA ILE A 267 -0.95 0.87 15.53
C ILE A 267 -1.62 1.97 14.70
N ILE A 268 -2.51 1.59 13.77
CA ILE A 268 -3.27 2.57 12.96
C ILE A 268 -4.14 3.44 13.87
N LEU A 269 -4.92 2.82 14.78
CA LEU A 269 -5.81 3.50 15.69
C LEU A 269 -5.06 4.47 16.63
N LYS A 270 -3.90 4.05 17.16
CA LYS A 270 -3.04 4.90 17.99
C LYS A 270 -2.62 6.16 17.24
N ARG A 271 -2.10 6.02 16.02
CA ARG A 271 -1.64 7.16 15.20
C ARG A 271 -2.78 8.09 14.79
N LEU A 272 -3.98 7.56 14.56
CA LEU A 272 -5.17 8.38 14.32
C LEU A 272 -5.58 9.16 15.57
N ASN A 273 -5.54 8.53 16.75
CA ASN A 273 -5.86 9.17 18.02
C ASN A 273 -4.87 10.29 18.38
N GLU A 274 -3.57 10.13 18.06
CA GLU A 274 -2.55 11.17 18.21
C GLU A 274 -2.90 12.45 17.42
N GLU A 275 -3.59 12.30 16.28
CA GLU A 275 -4.11 13.39 15.45
C GLU A 275 -5.58 13.74 15.78
N GLN A 276 -6.09 13.31 16.93
CA GLN A 276 -7.47 13.55 17.40
C GLN A 276 -8.58 12.98 16.48
N ILE A 277 -8.28 11.91 15.74
CA ILE A 277 -9.22 11.21 14.88
C ILE A 277 -9.67 9.93 15.58
N PHE A 278 -10.83 9.98 16.21
CA PHE A 278 -11.40 8.85 16.96
C PHE A 278 -12.30 7.99 16.06
N VAL A 279 -11.90 6.74 15.86
CA VAL A 279 -12.61 5.76 15.04
C VAL A 279 -12.53 4.36 15.65
N SER A 280 -13.43 3.47 15.24
CA SER A 280 -13.38 2.06 15.63
C SER A 280 -12.44 1.25 14.74
N GLU A 281 -12.07 0.03 15.18
CA GLU A 281 -11.34 -0.93 14.33
C GLU A 281 -12.13 -1.27 13.06
N SER A 282 -13.46 -1.37 13.15
CA SER A 282 -14.31 -1.66 11.99
C SER A 282 -14.27 -0.53 10.96
N ASP A 283 -14.17 0.73 11.38
CA ASP A 283 -14.05 1.87 10.46
C ASP A 283 -12.73 1.83 9.70
N ILE A 284 -11.64 1.44 10.39
CA ILE A 284 -10.33 1.24 9.77
C ILE A 284 -10.39 0.11 8.75
N GLU A 285 -10.92 -1.06 9.11
CA GLU A 285 -11.10 -2.19 8.18
C GLU A 285 -11.90 -1.77 6.94
N ASN A 286 -12.99 -1.03 7.13
CA ASN A 286 -13.84 -0.55 6.03
C ASN A 286 -13.10 0.47 5.14
N ALA A 287 -12.29 1.35 5.73
CA ALA A 287 -11.46 2.29 4.99
C ALA A 287 -10.37 1.58 4.18
N LEU A 288 -9.68 0.60 4.78
CA LEU A 288 -8.64 -0.18 4.09
C LEU A 288 -9.22 -1.05 2.97
N GLY A 289 -10.35 -1.72 3.23
CA GLY A 289 -10.99 -2.60 2.25
C GLY A 289 -11.57 -1.87 1.04
N SER A 290 -12.09 -0.65 1.24
CA SER A 290 -12.62 0.20 0.16
C SER A 290 -11.55 1.02 -0.58
N ALA A 291 -10.27 0.82 -0.27
CA ALA A 291 -9.15 1.52 -0.91
C ALA A 291 -8.84 0.95 -2.30
N LEU A 292 -9.72 1.17 -3.28
CA LEU A 292 -9.63 0.54 -4.59
C LEU A 292 -9.18 1.49 -5.71
N LEU A 293 -8.43 0.96 -6.67
CA LEU A 293 -8.02 1.58 -7.92
C LEU A 293 -8.49 0.74 -9.12
N VAL A 294 -8.84 1.42 -10.21
CA VAL A 294 -9.11 0.83 -11.52
C VAL A 294 -8.02 1.29 -12.50
N PRO A 295 -7.26 0.39 -13.13
CA PRO A 295 -6.39 0.76 -14.25
C PRO A 295 -7.22 1.04 -15.51
N CYS A 296 -6.86 2.11 -16.23
CA CYS A 296 -7.52 2.51 -17.46
C CYS A 296 -6.47 2.90 -18.52
N LEU A 297 -6.66 2.44 -19.76
CA LEU A 297 -5.80 2.79 -20.89
C LEU A 297 -6.18 4.17 -21.41
N ASN A 298 -5.19 5.06 -21.57
CA ASN A 298 -5.41 6.36 -22.18
C ASN A 298 -5.37 6.26 -23.72
N GLU A 299 -6.51 6.50 -24.38
CA GLU A 299 -6.68 6.46 -25.85
C GLU A 299 -5.87 7.53 -26.59
N SER A 300 -5.50 8.64 -25.93
CA SER A 300 -4.97 9.85 -26.59
C SER A 300 -3.45 9.91 -26.78
N GLY A 301 -2.73 8.79 -26.54
CA GLY A 301 -1.36 8.62 -27.03
C GLY A 301 -0.35 8.16 -26.00
N LYS A 302 0.37 7.09 -26.38
CA LYS A 302 1.46 6.40 -25.66
C LYS A 302 1.02 5.64 -24.41
N ASN A 303 0.34 4.49 -24.57
CA ASN A 303 0.21 3.37 -23.60
C ASN A 303 0.55 3.74 -22.14
N LYS A 304 -0.18 4.71 -21.58
CA LYS A 304 0.02 5.17 -20.20
C LYS A 304 -1.21 4.75 -19.45
N ILE A 305 -1.02 3.79 -18.57
CA ILE A 305 -2.06 3.35 -17.65
C ILE A 305 -2.31 4.49 -16.66
N LEU A 306 -3.58 4.87 -16.57
CA LEU A 306 -4.09 5.76 -15.56
C LEU A 306 -4.72 4.92 -14.46
N TYR A 307 -4.38 5.25 -13.22
CA TYR A 307 -4.92 4.61 -12.03
C TYR A 307 -6.00 5.54 -11.46
N ILE A 308 -7.25 5.11 -11.58
CA ILE A 308 -8.42 5.87 -11.17
C ILE A 308 -8.85 5.39 -9.79
N LYS A 309 -8.97 6.32 -8.85
CA LYS A 309 -9.45 6.06 -7.50
C LYS A 309 -10.96 5.82 -7.51
N VAL A 310 -11.38 4.69 -6.98
CA VAL A 310 -12.80 4.38 -6.77
C VAL A 310 -13.32 5.25 -5.62
N PHE A 311 -14.48 5.85 -5.83
CA PHE A 311 -15.12 6.63 -4.78
C PHE A 311 -15.67 5.71 -3.69
N SER A 312 -15.37 6.02 -2.43
CA SER A 312 -15.95 5.40 -1.25
C SER A 312 -16.27 6.46 -0.20
N GLU A 313 -17.26 6.19 0.65
CA GLU A 313 -17.58 7.03 1.81
C GLU A 313 -16.43 7.11 2.82
N ASN A 314 -15.59 6.07 2.88
CA ASN A 314 -14.43 6.00 3.78
C ASN A 314 -13.21 6.76 3.27
N ASN A 315 -13.29 7.43 2.12
CA ASN A 315 -12.15 8.14 1.51
C ASN A 315 -11.52 9.18 2.43
N LYS A 316 -12.32 9.86 3.26
CA LYS A 316 -11.79 10.83 4.22
C LYS A 316 -10.92 10.15 5.27
N LEU A 317 -11.42 9.06 5.87
CA LEU A 317 -10.68 8.29 6.86
C LEU A 317 -9.43 7.65 6.26
N LEU A 318 -9.52 7.09 5.05
CA LEU A 318 -8.38 6.50 4.35
C LEU A 318 -7.29 7.55 4.05
N ASN A 319 -7.66 8.77 3.68
CA ASN A 319 -6.71 9.86 3.50
C ASN A 319 -6.01 10.22 4.83
N SER A 320 -6.74 10.23 5.95
CA SER A 320 -6.16 10.42 7.27
C SER A 320 -5.18 9.29 7.62
N ILE A 321 -5.57 8.02 7.40
CA ILE A 321 -4.70 6.86 7.61
C ILE A 321 -3.41 7.02 6.80
N LEU A 322 -3.49 7.31 5.50
CA LEU A 322 -2.28 7.54 4.69
C LEU A 322 -1.40 8.64 5.29
N THR A 323 -2.00 9.74 5.75
CA THR A 323 -1.28 10.91 6.27
C THR A 323 -0.55 10.62 7.56
N VAL A 324 -1.16 9.91 8.53
CA VAL A 324 -0.50 9.57 9.81
C VAL A 324 0.64 8.55 9.66
N PHE A 325 0.72 7.87 8.51
CA PHE A 325 1.86 7.04 8.11
C PHE A 325 2.83 7.78 7.18
N GLY A 326 2.67 9.11 7.02
CA GLY A 326 3.53 9.95 6.20
C GLY A 326 3.41 9.66 4.69
N LEU A 327 2.37 8.97 4.26
CA LEU A 327 1.99 8.80 2.86
C LEU A 327 1.10 9.97 2.44
N LYS A 328 0.91 10.14 1.13
CA LYS A 328 0.04 11.20 0.60
C LYS A 328 -1.27 10.62 0.08
N PRO A 329 -2.43 11.24 0.40
CA PRO A 329 -3.72 10.90 -0.19
C PRO A 329 -3.63 10.75 -1.71
N LEU A 330 -4.22 9.70 -2.28
CA LEU A 330 -4.22 9.50 -3.73
C LEU A 330 -5.08 10.54 -4.46
N LEU A 331 -4.68 10.90 -5.67
CA LEU A 331 -5.52 11.71 -6.56
C LEU A 331 -6.65 10.86 -7.14
N ASN A 332 -7.72 11.52 -7.62
CA ASN A 332 -8.81 10.83 -8.31
C ASN A 332 -8.33 10.09 -9.58
N CYS A 333 -7.31 10.62 -10.24
CA CYS A 333 -6.65 10.01 -11.39
C CYS A 333 -5.16 10.33 -11.37
N GLN A 334 -4.32 9.31 -11.56
CA GLN A 334 -2.87 9.45 -11.48
C GLN A 334 -2.13 8.42 -12.33
N VAL A 335 -0.89 8.73 -12.68
CA VAL A 335 0.03 7.79 -13.33
C VAL A 335 0.88 7.06 -12.30
N LYS A 336 1.50 5.94 -12.69
CA LYS A 336 2.41 5.15 -11.84
C LYS A 336 3.43 5.97 -11.06
N SER A 337 4.07 6.96 -11.69
CA SER A 337 5.11 7.76 -11.00
C SER A 337 4.54 8.59 -9.86
N GLU A 338 3.30 9.07 -10.00
CA GLU A 338 2.61 9.81 -8.95
C GLU A 338 2.11 8.85 -7.85
N LEU A 339 1.60 7.67 -8.25
CA LEU A 339 1.23 6.59 -7.33
C LEU A 339 2.43 6.16 -6.44
N SER A 340 3.56 5.86 -7.07
CA SER A 340 4.84 5.53 -6.43
C SER A 340 5.26 6.60 -5.42
N ARG A 341 5.22 7.87 -5.82
CA ARG A 341 5.59 9.00 -4.96
C ARG A 341 4.67 9.15 -3.74
N ARG A 342 3.36 8.95 -3.92
CA ARG A 342 2.36 9.15 -2.86
C ARG A 342 2.36 8.02 -1.84
N LEU A 343 2.52 6.78 -2.30
CA LEU A 343 2.57 5.59 -1.46
C LEU A 343 3.98 5.23 -0.97
N LYS A 344 5.00 6.01 -1.38
CA LYS A 344 6.43 5.74 -1.11
C LYS A 344 6.86 4.33 -1.54
N MET A 345 6.23 3.77 -2.57
CA MET A 345 6.57 2.48 -3.16
C MET A 345 7.42 2.68 -4.41
N ARG A 346 8.31 1.73 -4.74
CA ARG A 346 9.16 1.81 -5.94
C ARG A 346 8.55 0.97 -7.06
N PHE A 347 7.95 1.63 -8.04
CA PHE A 347 7.46 0.99 -9.27
C PHE A 347 8.30 1.46 -10.46
N ASN A 348 9.13 0.58 -11.00
CA ASN A 348 9.93 0.86 -12.19
C ASN A 348 9.03 0.81 -13.43
N ASN A 349 8.18 -0.21 -13.52
CA ASN A 349 7.29 -0.53 -14.64
C ASN A 349 5.84 -0.68 -14.16
N ASP A 350 4.88 -0.61 -15.08
CA ASP A 350 3.47 -0.83 -14.72
C ASP A 350 3.20 -2.30 -14.35
N SER A 351 4.11 -3.21 -14.73
CA SER A 351 4.14 -4.62 -14.31
C SER A 351 4.32 -4.74 -12.80
N ASP A 352 5.07 -3.81 -12.22
CA ASP A 352 5.35 -3.75 -10.79
C ASP A 352 4.14 -3.23 -10.00
N VAL A 353 3.09 -2.74 -10.69
CA VAL A 353 1.83 -2.32 -10.08
C VAL A 353 0.73 -3.35 -10.31
N LEU A 354 0.63 -3.87 -11.54
CA LEU A 354 -0.51 -4.66 -12.01
C LEU A 354 -0.24 -6.16 -12.11
N SER A 355 1.00 -6.61 -11.94
CA SER A 355 1.54 -7.90 -12.41
C SER A 355 1.69 -7.98 -13.94
N GLN A 356 2.66 -8.78 -14.40
CA GLN A 356 2.92 -8.98 -15.84
C GLN A 356 1.75 -9.69 -16.53
N LYS A 357 1.15 -10.69 -15.88
CA LYS A 357 0.02 -11.49 -16.40
C LYS A 357 -1.15 -10.60 -16.84
N LEU A 358 -1.38 -9.51 -16.13
CA LEU A 358 -2.43 -8.55 -16.45
C LEU A 358 -2.02 -7.57 -17.54
N LEU A 359 -0.76 -7.11 -17.56
CA LEU A 359 -0.26 -6.32 -18.67
C LEU A 359 -0.34 -7.05 -20.01
N ASP A 360 -0.12 -8.36 -20.01
CA ASP A 360 -0.25 -9.19 -21.20
C ASP A 360 -1.71 -9.27 -21.68
N PHE A 361 -2.68 -9.14 -20.76
CA PHE A 361 -4.11 -8.99 -21.11
C PHE A 361 -4.43 -7.60 -21.67
N TYR A 362 -3.64 -6.58 -21.32
CA TYR A 362 -3.82 -5.19 -21.78
C TYR A 362 -3.04 -4.83 -23.05
N SER A 363 -2.14 -5.71 -23.53
CA SER A 363 -1.26 -5.51 -24.70
C SER A 363 -1.84 -6.17 -25.93
#